data_AF-A0A8I6SDY3-F1
#
_entry.id   AF-A0A8I6SDY3-F1
#
_cell.length_a   1.000
_cell.length_b   1.000
_cell.length_c   1.000
_cell.angle_alpha   90.00
_cell.angle_beta   90.00
_cell.angle_gamma   90.00
#
_symmetry.space_group_name_H-M   'P 1'
#
loop_
_entity.id
_entity.type
_entity.pdbx_description
1 polymer ?
#
loop_
_entity_poly.entity_id
_entity_poly.type
_entity_poly.pdbx_seq_one_letter_code
_entity_poly.pdbx_strand_id
1 'polypeptide(L)'
;MCLMKKLCLLIATLITGMIGVGMIILGRKKMNEVVFLDAFLEDHIHIGRTFISLGFVLFVIASIGLVGLICHVSLLLQIYACLMLAMVVTQIVVGVAVFSRMESIKQALYKTLEEKFRTYDEHKAEIDKLQSVLLCCGMSGPKEWKIKELPPSCCGQTSGSCSVKSAYTASCSVRAKQTVKIGIYFPVA
;
A
#
# COMPACT_ATOMS: atom_id res chain seq x y z
N MET A 1 -0.96 37.22 -14.87
CA MET A 1 -0.47 36.12 -13.99
C MET A 1 1.01 35.90 -14.28
N CYS A 2 1.90 36.04 -13.29
CA CYS A 2 3.35 35.91 -13.48
C CYS A 2 3.72 34.54 -14.09
N LEU A 3 4.69 34.51 -15.02
CA LEU A 3 5.16 33.30 -15.72
C LEU A 3 5.48 32.15 -14.75
N MET A 4 6.09 32.49 -13.61
CA MET A 4 6.39 31.53 -12.54
C MET A 4 5.14 30.80 -12.00
N LYS A 5 4.01 31.49 -11.83
CA LYS A 5 2.80 30.88 -11.27
C LYS A 5 2.20 29.85 -12.22
N LYS A 6 2.21 30.15 -13.52
CA LYS A 6 1.77 29.21 -14.56
C LYS A 6 2.65 27.96 -14.60
N LEU A 7 3.97 28.13 -14.46
CA LEU A 7 4.91 27.02 -14.42
C LEU A 7 4.69 26.12 -13.19
N CYS A 8 4.52 26.70 -12.00
CA CYS A 8 4.24 25.93 -10.78
C CYS A 8 2.93 25.12 -10.88
N LEU A 9 1.86 25.74 -11.41
CA LEU A 9 0.57 25.07 -11.61
C LEU A 9 0.65 23.93 -12.62
N LEU A 10 1.41 24.12 -13.71
CA LEU A 10 1.63 23.09 -14.72
C LEU A 10 2.35 21.89 -14.12
N ILE A 11 3.45 22.11 -13.39
CA ILE A 11 4.22 21.05 -12.73
C ILE A 11 3.35 20.30 -11.72
N ALA A 12 2.61 21.01 -10.86
CA ALA A 12 1.71 20.39 -9.88
C ALA A 12 0.61 19.54 -10.53
N THR A 13 0.06 20.00 -11.65
CA THR A 13 -0.97 19.28 -12.42
C THR A 13 -0.40 18.00 -13.04
N LEU A 14 0.80 18.08 -13.63
CA LEU A 14 1.48 16.93 -14.22
C LEU A 14 1.84 15.89 -13.16
N ILE A 15 2.38 16.30 -12.01
CA ILE A 15 2.67 15.39 -10.90
C ILE A 15 1.39 14.70 -10.41
N THR A 16 0.31 15.45 -10.21
CA THR A 16 -0.97 14.89 -9.75
C THR A 16 -1.55 13.90 -10.76
N GLY A 17 -1.47 14.20 -12.05
CA GLY A 17 -1.87 13.30 -13.13
C GLY A 17 -1.05 12.01 -13.16
N MET A 18 0.28 12.12 -13.04
CA MET A 18 1.18 10.97 -12.99
C MET A 18 0.89 10.06 -11.78
N ILE A 19 0.63 10.65 -10.61
CA ILE A 19 0.23 9.91 -9.40
C ILE A 19 -1.11 9.20 -9.63
N GLY A 20 -2.11 9.88 -10.22
CA GLY A 20 -3.41 9.31 -10.54
C GLY A 20 -3.32 8.11 -11.48
N VAL A 21 -2.58 8.24 -12.58
CA VAL A 21 -2.33 7.14 -13.53
C VAL A 21 -1.56 6.01 -12.87
N GLY A 22 -0.55 6.33 -12.04
CA GLY A 22 0.19 5.35 -11.24
C GLY A 22 -0.73 4.53 -10.34
N MET A 23 -1.66 5.16 -9.62
CA MET A 23 -2.63 4.45 -8.78
C MET A 23 -3.59 3.57 -9.58
N ILE A 24 -4.02 3.99 -10.78
CA ILE A 24 -4.88 3.16 -11.64
C ILE A 24 -4.10 1.93 -12.13
N ILE A 25 -2.86 2.12 -12.59
CA ILE A 25 -2.00 1.02 -13.05
C ILE A 25 -1.69 0.07 -11.90
N LEU A 26 -1.33 0.60 -10.73
CA LEU A 26 -1.10 -0.17 -9.52
C LEU A 26 -2.37 -0.91 -9.13
N GLY A 27 -3.54 -0.27 -9.08
CA GLY A 27 -4.81 -0.93 -8.79
C GLY A 27 -5.11 -2.10 -9.73
N ARG A 28 -4.76 -1.99 -11.02
CA ARG A 28 -4.90 -3.07 -11.99
C ARG A 28 -3.83 -4.18 -11.83
N LYS A 29 -2.57 -3.81 -11.57
CA LYS A 29 -1.47 -4.77 -11.35
C LYS A 29 -1.55 -5.46 -9.98
N LYS A 30 -2.13 -4.79 -8.99
CA LYS A 30 -2.28 -5.20 -7.58
C LYS A 30 -3.35 -6.26 -7.34
N MET A 31 -4.00 -6.78 -8.37
CA MET A 31 -4.71 -8.05 -8.21
C MET A 31 -3.73 -9.23 -8.01
N ASN A 32 -2.40 -9.04 -8.14
CA ASN A 32 -1.39 -10.11 -7.99
C ASN A 32 -0.22 -9.84 -7.03
N GLU A 33 0.12 -8.61 -6.64
CA GLU A 33 1.43 -8.35 -6.00
C GLU A 33 1.56 -7.20 -5.02
N VAL A 34 0.51 -6.69 -4.38
CA VAL A 34 0.74 -5.76 -3.23
C VAL A 34 0.25 -6.35 -1.93
N VAL A 35 0.92 -7.45 -1.69
CA VAL A 35 0.69 -8.44 -0.66
C VAL A 35 0.98 -7.96 0.74
N PHE A 36 1.61 -6.80 0.96
CA PHE A 36 1.87 -6.38 2.33
C PHE A 36 0.68 -5.68 2.98
N LEU A 37 -0.04 -4.78 2.32
CA LEU A 37 -1.23 -4.11 2.92
C LEU A 37 -2.54 -4.89 2.68
N ASP A 38 -2.61 -5.64 1.58
CA ASP A 38 -3.78 -6.47 1.23
C ASP A 38 -3.84 -7.77 2.04
N ALA A 39 -2.71 -8.31 2.51
CA ALA A 39 -2.71 -9.49 3.40
C ALA A 39 -3.32 -9.21 4.78
N PHE A 40 -3.51 -7.94 5.12
CA PHE A 40 -3.79 -7.46 6.46
C PHE A 40 -5.19 -6.82 6.63
N LEU A 41 -5.84 -6.47 5.52
CA LEU A 41 -7.18 -5.91 5.50
C LEU A 41 -8.09 -6.93 4.82
N GLU A 42 -9.05 -7.39 5.58
CA GLU A 42 -10.01 -8.44 5.25
C GLU A 42 -11.04 -7.94 4.23
N ASP A 43 -10.57 -7.66 2.99
CA ASP A 43 -11.38 -7.67 1.76
C ASP A 43 -10.50 -7.35 0.53
N HIS A 44 -9.91 -8.39 -0.07
CA HIS A 44 -9.10 -8.27 -1.31
C HIS A 44 -9.84 -7.57 -2.46
N ILE A 45 -11.17 -7.64 -2.47
CA ILE A 45 -12.01 -7.06 -3.53
C ILE A 45 -12.21 -5.54 -3.33
N HIS A 46 -12.13 -5.04 -2.09
CA HIS A 46 -12.45 -3.64 -1.80
C HIS A 46 -11.27 -2.71 -2.00
N ILE A 47 -10.04 -3.13 -1.65
CA ILE A 47 -8.86 -2.26 -1.67
C ILE A 47 -8.46 -1.88 -3.10
N GLY A 48 -8.36 -2.86 -4.00
CA GLY A 48 -8.05 -2.61 -5.42
C GLY A 48 -9.06 -1.66 -6.07
N ARG A 49 -10.36 -1.83 -5.76
CA ARG A 49 -11.43 -0.96 -6.24
C ARG A 49 -11.29 0.47 -5.71
N THR A 50 -10.94 0.63 -4.42
CA THR A 50 -10.70 1.95 -3.83
C THR A 50 -9.53 2.68 -4.48
N PHE A 51 -8.40 2.00 -4.72
CA PHE A 51 -7.23 2.58 -5.40
C PHE A 51 -7.56 3.04 -6.83
N ILE A 52 -8.32 2.24 -7.59
CA ILE A 52 -8.76 2.61 -8.94
C ILE A 52 -9.69 3.83 -8.89
N SER A 53 -10.66 3.85 -7.97
CA SER A 53 -11.58 4.98 -7.83
C SER A 53 -10.86 6.28 -7.46
N LEU A 54 -9.90 6.21 -6.52
CA LEU A 54 -9.14 7.38 -6.08
C LEU A 54 -8.22 7.88 -7.19
N GLY A 55 -7.55 6.98 -7.91
CA GLY A 55 -6.71 7.33 -9.06
C GLY A 55 -7.50 7.99 -10.19
N PHE A 56 -8.71 7.50 -10.46
CA PHE A 56 -9.60 8.13 -11.45
C PHE A 56 -9.99 9.55 -11.07
N VAL A 57 -10.36 9.79 -9.81
CA VAL A 57 -10.67 11.14 -9.31
C VAL A 57 -9.48 12.08 -9.48
N LEU A 58 -8.27 11.65 -9.11
CA LEU A 58 -7.06 12.47 -9.31
C LEU A 58 -6.78 12.77 -10.79
N PHE A 59 -7.00 11.79 -11.67
CA PHE A 59 -6.82 11.98 -13.11
C PHE A 59 -7.81 13.02 -13.68
N VAL A 60 -9.06 13.01 -13.23
CA VAL A 60 -10.06 14.02 -13.62
C VAL A 60 -9.66 15.41 -13.11
N ILE A 61 -9.24 15.53 -11.84
CA ILE A 61 -8.77 16.80 -11.27
C ILE A 61 -7.57 17.34 -12.05
N ALA A 62 -6.60 16.48 -12.39
CA ALA A 62 -5.44 16.86 -13.19
C ALA A 62 -5.85 17.29 -14.62
N SER A 63 -6.83 16.61 -15.22
CA SER A 63 -7.34 16.97 -16.56
C SER A 63 -8.01 18.35 -16.56
N ILE A 64 -8.80 18.68 -15.52
CA ILE A 64 -9.40 20.01 -15.34
C ILE A 64 -8.30 21.08 -15.18
N GLY A 65 -7.25 20.79 -14.42
CA GLY A 65 -6.09 21.66 -14.27
C GLY A 65 -5.39 21.93 -15.61
N LEU A 66 -5.18 20.88 -16.41
CA LEU A 66 -4.50 21.00 -17.70
C LEU A 66 -5.33 21.81 -18.71
N VAL A 67 -6.63 21.52 -18.82
CA VAL A 67 -7.55 22.28 -19.69
C VAL A 67 -7.65 23.73 -19.23
N GLY A 68 -7.74 23.98 -17.92
CA GLY A 68 -7.77 25.34 -17.35
C GLY A 68 -6.51 26.15 -17.70
N LEU A 69 -5.34 25.50 -17.73
CA LEU A 69 -4.08 26.13 -18.15
C LEU A 69 -4.05 26.44 -19.64
N ILE A 70 -4.38 25.46 -20.49
CA ILE A 70 -4.30 25.56 -21.97
C ILE A 70 -5.34 26.52 -22.51
N CYS A 71 -6.60 26.39 -22.08
CA CYS A 71 -7.70 27.23 -22.56
C CYS A 71 -7.74 28.62 -21.90
N HIS A 72 -6.81 28.91 -20.98
CA HIS A 72 -6.72 30.17 -20.24
C HIS A 72 -8.02 30.57 -19.52
N VAL A 73 -8.83 29.60 -19.10
CA VAL A 73 -10.11 29.84 -18.42
C VAL A 73 -9.90 29.97 -16.91
N SER A 74 -9.99 31.20 -16.41
CA SER A 74 -9.78 31.54 -14.99
C SER A 74 -10.72 30.77 -14.04
N LEU A 75 -11.97 30.52 -14.45
CA LEU A 75 -12.94 29.77 -13.65
C LEU A 75 -12.48 28.32 -13.39
N LEU A 76 -12.01 27.62 -14.43
CA LEU A 76 -11.51 26.24 -14.29
C LEU A 76 -10.28 26.20 -13.36
N LEU A 77 -9.43 27.22 -13.43
CA LEU A 77 -8.26 27.31 -12.56
C LEU A 77 -8.63 27.56 -11.09
N GLN A 78 -9.67 28.37 -10.84
CA GLN A 78 -10.20 28.57 -9.50
C GLN A 78 -10.79 27.27 -8.93
N ILE A 79 -11.59 26.55 -9.73
CA ILE A 79 -12.16 25.25 -9.34
C ILE A 79 -11.03 24.25 -9.03
N TYR A 80 -10.02 24.15 -9.89
CA TYR A 80 -8.85 23.30 -9.66
C TYR A 80 -8.14 23.63 -8.34
N ALA A 81 -7.91 24.93 -8.06
CA ALA A 81 -7.27 25.35 -6.82
C ALA A 81 -8.11 24.98 -5.58
N CYS A 82 -9.42 25.16 -5.64
CA CYS A 82 -10.33 24.75 -4.56
C CYS A 82 -10.32 23.24 -4.33
N LEU A 83 -10.35 22.44 -5.40
CA LEU A 83 -10.29 20.96 -5.31
C LEU A 83 -8.96 20.49 -4.72
N MET A 84 -7.83 21.08 -5.14
CA MET A 84 -6.51 20.76 -4.59
C MET A 84 -6.41 21.11 -3.10
N LEU A 85 -6.95 22.26 -2.69
CA LEU A 85 -6.98 22.64 -1.28
C LEU A 85 -7.81 21.65 -0.45
N ALA A 86 -9.00 21.27 -0.93
CA ALA A 86 -9.85 20.29 -0.27
C ALA A 86 -9.17 18.91 -0.14
N MET A 87 -8.41 18.49 -1.15
CA MET A 87 -7.62 17.27 -1.11
C MET A 87 -6.54 17.32 -0.03
N VAL A 88 -5.80 18.42 0.08
CA VAL A 88 -4.78 18.58 1.13
C VAL A 88 -5.40 18.52 2.52
N VAL A 89 -6.53 19.21 2.73
CA VAL A 89 -7.25 19.15 4.02
C VAL A 89 -7.69 17.72 4.32
N THR A 90 -8.24 17.01 3.33
CA THR A 90 -8.67 15.62 3.47
C THR A 90 -7.50 14.71 3.84
N GLN A 91 -6.33 14.88 3.21
CA GLN A 91 -5.12 14.12 3.52
C GLN A 91 -4.65 14.35 4.96
N ILE A 92 -4.71 15.59 5.46
CA ILE A 92 -4.35 15.90 6.85
C ILE A 92 -5.32 15.20 7.82
N VAL A 93 -6.63 15.29 7.57
CA VAL A 93 -7.66 14.65 8.40
C VAL A 93 -7.48 13.13 8.43
N VAL A 94 -7.28 12.51 7.27
CA VAL A 94 -7.01 11.06 7.17
C VAL A 94 -5.72 10.69 7.89
N GLY A 95 -4.64 11.47 7.71
CA GLY A 95 -3.36 11.24 8.38
C GLY A 95 -3.49 11.27 9.91
N VAL A 96 -4.17 12.26 10.45
CA VAL A 96 -4.44 12.36 11.90
C VAL A 96 -5.33 11.22 12.38
N ALA A 97 -6.39 10.87 11.63
CA ALA A 97 -7.29 9.78 11.98
C ALA A 97 -6.54 8.43 12.04
N VAL A 98 -5.70 8.13 11.05
CA VAL A 98 -4.86 6.92 11.01
C VAL A 98 -3.87 6.92 12.18
N PHE A 99 -3.19 8.03 12.43
CA PHE A 99 -2.23 8.14 13.53
C PHE A 99 -2.91 7.90 14.90
N SER A 100 -4.10 8.46 15.11
CA SER A 100 -4.85 8.30 16.37
C SER A 100 -5.29 6.85 16.63
N ARG A 101 -5.49 6.05 15.58
CA ARG A 101 -5.95 4.64 15.67
C ARG A 101 -4.84 3.64 15.37
N MET A 102 -3.59 4.10 15.33
CA MET A 102 -2.47 3.28 14.87
C MET A 102 -2.26 2.01 15.70
N GLU A 103 -2.41 2.08 17.03
CA GLU A 103 -2.30 0.89 17.88
C GLU A 103 -3.43 -0.12 17.62
N SER A 104 -4.67 0.36 17.44
CA SER A 104 -5.80 -0.50 17.08
C SER A 104 -5.60 -1.15 15.71
N ILE A 105 -5.07 -0.40 14.75
CA ILE A 105 -4.69 -0.93 13.42
C ILE A 105 -3.65 -2.03 13.61
N LYS A 106 -2.53 -1.78 14.31
CA LYS A 106 -1.49 -2.80 14.56
C LYS A 106 -2.04 -4.08 15.20
N GLN A 107 -2.98 -3.96 16.13
CA GLN A 107 -3.61 -5.11 16.77
C GLN A 107 -4.51 -5.89 15.80
N ALA A 108 -5.31 -5.20 14.99
CA ALA A 108 -6.12 -5.83 13.95
C ALA A 108 -5.22 -6.55 12.93
N LEU A 109 -4.15 -5.90 12.46
CA LEU A 109 -3.15 -6.50 11.56
C LEU A 109 -2.56 -7.79 12.15
N TYR A 110 -2.21 -7.76 13.44
CA TYR A 110 -1.64 -8.93 14.10
C TYR A 110 -2.64 -10.09 14.19
N LYS A 111 -3.91 -9.80 14.53
CA LYS A 111 -4.97 -10.82 14.60
C LYS A 111 -5.27 -11.46 13.25
N THR A 112 -5.46 -10.64 12.21
CA THR A 112 -5.70 -11.14 10.85
C THR A 112 -4.52 -12.01 10.37
N LEU A 113 -3.29 -11.62 10.69
CA LEU A 113 -2.12 -12.42 10.34
C LEU A 113 -2.07 -13.74 11.12
N GLU A 114 -2.40 -13.71 12.41
CA GLU A 114 -2.49 -14.92 13.24
C GLU A 114 -3.53 -15.90 12.68
N GLU A 115 -4.70 -15.40 12.29
CA GLU A 115 -5.76 -16.20 11.66
C GLU A 115 -5.30 -16.82 10.35
N LYS A 116 -4.69 -16.03 9.45
CA LYS A 116 -4.16 -16.55 8.17
C LYS A 116 -3.06 -17.60 8.34
N PHE A 117 -2.22 -17.49 9.37
CA PHE A 117 -1.25 -18.53 9.71
C PHE A 117 -1.90 -19.80 10.27
N ARG A 118 -3.03 -19.70 10.99
CA ARG A 118 -3.79 -20.86 11.49
C ARG A 118 -4.51 -21.58 10.35
N THR A 119 -4.99 -20.86 9.35
CA THR A 119 -5.61 -21.38 8.13
C THR A 119 -4.65 -21.32 6.95
N TYR A 120 -3.39 -21.74 7.16
CA TYR A 120 -2.33 -21.64 6.14
C TYR A 120 -2.70 -22.32 4.84
N ASP A 121 -3.36 -23.49 4.88
CA ASP A 121 -3.72 -24.22 3.67
C ASP A 121 -4.66 -23.44 2.75
N GLU A 122 -5.54 -22.60 3.32
CA GLU A 122 -6.45 -21.72 2.58
C GLU A 122 -5.75 -20.46 2.06
N HIS A 123 -4.73 -19.98 2.78
CA HIS A 123 -4.04 -18.71 2.52
C HIS A 123 -2.58 -18.91 2.08
N LYS A 124 -2.26 -20.09 1.55
CA LYS A 124 -0.88 -20.53 1.30
C LYS A 124 -0.10 -19.55 0.44
N ALA A 125 -0.67 -19.12 -0.68
CA ALA A 125 -0.03 -18.20 -1.62
C ALA A 125 0.29 -16.84 -0.97
N GLU A 126 -0.59 -16.36 -0.10
CA GLU A 126 -0.42 -15.07 0.59
C GLU A 126 0.68 -15.16 1.66
N ILE A 127 0.66 -16.22 2.47
CA ILE A 127 1.66 -16.44 3.51
C ILE A 127 3.04 -16.72 2.91
N ASP A 128 3.11 -17.53 1.86
CA ASP A 128 4.38 -17.83 1.17
C ASP A 128 5.01 -16.56 0.58
N LYS A 129 4.18 -15.70 -0.01
CA LYS A 129 4.64 -14.42 -0.53
C LYS A 129 5.03 -13.45 0.58
N LEU A 130 4.28 -13.40 1.68
CA LEU A 130 4.64 -12.61 2.85
C LEU A 130 6.01 -13.02 3.41
N GLN A 131 6.24 -14.31 3.58
CA GLN A 131 7.49 -14.88 4.07
C GLN A 131 8.67 -14.54 3.15
N SER A 132 8.46 -14.64 1.84
CA SER A 132 9.47 -14.31 0.83
C SER A 132 9.79 -12.81 0.79
N VAL A 133 8.78 -11.94 0.90
CA VAL A 133 8.95 -10.47 0.85
C VAL A 133 9.58 -9.92 2.12
N LEU A 134 9.18 -10.43 3.29
CA LEU A 134 9.67 -9.97 4.59
C LEU A 134 10.90 -10.71 5.08
N LEU A 135 11.34 -11.76 4.35
CA LEU A 135 12.45 -12.62 4.72
C LEU A 135 12.26 -13.15 6.16
N CYS A 136 11.09 -13.72 6.41
CA CYS A 136 10.64 -14.20 7.70
C CYS A 136 10.04 -15.61 7.59
N CYS A 137 9.95 -16.34 8.70
CA CYS A 137 9.32 -17.66 8.71
C CYS A 137 8.48 -17.86 9.96
N GLY A 138 7.20 -18.24 9.76
CA GLY A 138 6.22 -18.40 10.84
C GLY A 138 5.81 -17.07 11.50
N MET A 139 4.71 -17.10 12.25
CA MET A 139 4.18 -15.92 12.93
C MET A 139 5.14 -15.44 14.04
N SER A 140 5.56 -16.37 14.88
CA SER A 140 6.49 -16.18 16.00
C SER A 140 7.88 -16.79 15.74
N GLY A 141 8.07 -17.48 14.62
CA GLY A 141 9.37 -18.01 14.17
C GLY A 141 9.25 -19.39 13.52
N PRO A 142 10.35 -19.93 12.95
CA PRO A 142 10.30 -21.17 12.17
C PRO A 142 9.96 -22.42 12.99
N LYS A 143 10.19 -22.40 14.31
CA LYS A 143 9.86 -23.52 15.21
C LYS A 143 8.37 -23.68 15.46
N GLU A 144 7.57 -22.64 15.20
CA GLU A 144 6.12 -22.64 15.44
C GLU A 144 5.37 -23.66 14.57
N TRP A 145 5.90 -23.91 13.36
CA TRP A 145 5.32 -24.87 12.43
C TRP A 145 5.28 -26.31 12.97
N LYS A 146 6.12 -26.66 13.96
CA LYS A 146 6.21 -28.02 14.55
C LYS A 146 6.43 -29.15 13.54
N ILE A 147 6.90 -28.83 12.34
CA ILE A 147 7.24 -29.77 11.26
C ILE A 147 8.73 -29.71 10.95
N LYS A 148 9.27 -30.81 10.42
CA LYS A 148 10.69 -30.90 10.02
C LYS A 148 10.96 -30.21 8.68
N GLU A 149 9.96 -30.24 7.80
CA GLU A 149 9.99 -29.70 6.44
C GLU A 149 9.09 -28.48 6.34
N LEU A 150 9.71 -27.31 6.22
CA LEU A 150 9.05 -26.01 6.11
C LEU A 150 8.71 -25.68 4.65
N PRO A 151 7.76 -24.77 4.43
CA PRO A 151 7.49 -24.20 3.11
C PRO A 151 8.76 -23.60 2.48
N PRO A 152 8.94 -23.68 1.15
CA PRO A 152 10.15 -23.19 0.48
C PRO A 152 10.29 -21.65 0.61
N SER A 153 9.16 -20.95 0.75
CA SER A 153 9.05 -19.52 1.06
C SER A 153 9.76 -19.10 2.35
N CYS A 154 9.86 -19.98 3.36
CA CYS A 154 10.61 -19.75 4.60
C CYS A 154 12.14 -19.72 4.40
N CYS A 155 12.62 -20.15 3.23
CA CYS A 155 14.05 -20.29 2.92
C CYS A 155 14.45 -19.55 1.63
N GLY A 156 13.55 -18.73 1.06
CA GLY A 156 13.80 -18.02 -0.19
C GLY A 156 13.90 -18.94 -1.41
N GLN A 157 13.34 -20.15 -1.32
CA GLN A 157 13.28 -21.10 -2.43
C GLN A 157 11.93 -21.03 -3.12
N THR A 158 11.91 -21.32 -4.43
CA THR A 158 10.67 -21.33 -5.25
C THR A 158 9.98 -22.69 -5.28
N SER A 159 10.62 -23.75 -4.80
CA SER A 159 10.12 -25.14 -4.86
C SER A 159 10.80 -26.01 -3.81
N GLY A 160 10.13 -27.10 -3.42
CA GLY A 160 10.64 -28.08 -2.44
C GLY A 160 10.26 -27.75 -1.01
N SER A 161 11.03 -28.28 -0.06
CA SER A 161 10.90 -28.02 1.37
C SER A 161 12.27 -27.77 1.97
N CYS A 162 12.31 -27.07 3.10
CA CYS A 162 13.58 -26.77 3.77
C CYS A 162 13.54 -27.07 5.26
N SER A 163 14.72 -27.25 5.87
CA SER A 163 14.83 -27.56 7.29
C SER A 163 14.76 -26.29 8.15
N VAL A 164 14.39 -26.44 9.43
CA VAL A 164 14.39 -25.33 10.42
C VAL A 164 15.76 -24.64 10.54
N LYS A 165 16.86 -25.34 10.24
CA LYS A 165 18.22 -24.78 10.29
C LYS A 165 18.53 -23.80 9.14
N SER A 166 17.89 -24.00 7.99
CA SER A 166 18.08 -23.19 6.78
C SER A 166 17.04 -22.08 6.62
N ALA A 167 16.04 -22.03 7.52
CA ALA A 167 14.95 -21.06 7.47
C ALA A 167 15.34 -19.68 8.00
N TYR A 168 14.59 -18.66 7.58
CA TYR A 168 14.68 -17.33 8.16
C TYR A 168 14.42 -17.40 9.67
N THR A 169 15.34 -16.84 10.45
CA THR A 169 15.27 -16.83 11.92
C THR A 169 14.30 -15.76 12.45
N ALA A 170 13.96 -14.78 11.61
CA ALA A 170 13.09 -13.68 11.98
C ALA A 170 11.60 -14.08 11.95
N SER A 171 10.85 -13.69 12.98
CA SER A 171 9.40 -13.87 13.08
C SER A 171 8.68 -12.88 12.15
N CYS A 172 7.65 -13.36 11.44
CA CYS A 172 6.89 -12.50 10.53
C CYS A 172 6.13 -11.40 11.27
N SER A 173 5.66 -11.64 12.49
CA SER A 173 5.04 -10.60 13.33
C SER A 173 5.98 -9.43 13.65
N VAL A 174 7.26 -9.70 13.89
CA VAL A 174 8.28 -8.68 14.19
C VAL A 174 8.63 -7.91 12.92
N ARG A 175 8.91 -8.61 11.82
CA ARG A 175 9.22 -8.00 10.52
C ARG A 175 8.05 -7.15 10.02
N ALA A 176 6.82 -7.64 10.14
CA ALA A 176 5.64 -6.88 9.76
C ALA A 176 5.49 -5.58 10.57
N LYS A 177 5.63 -5.65 11.91
CA LYS A 177 5.61 -4.44 12.77
C LYS A 177 6.70 -3.44 12.39
N GLN A 178 7.90 -3.93 12.06
CA GLN A 178 9.02 -3.08 11.66
C GLN A 178 8.78 -2.41 10.30
N THR A 179 8.27 -3.15 9.31
CA THR A 179 7.92 -2.61 7.98
C THR A 179 6.84 -1.54 8.08
N VAL A 180 5.80 -1.77 8.91
CA VAL A 180 4.75 -0.77 9.16
C VAL A 180 5.34 0.49 9.79
N LYS A 181 6.24 0.36 10.77
CA LYS A 181 6.90 1.52 11.39
C LYS A 181 7.70 2.31 10.34
N ILE A 182 8.52 1.65 9.52
CA ILE A 182 9.35 2.31 8.51
C ILE A 182 8.48 3.03 7.46
N GLY A 183 7.43 2.38 6.95
CA GLY A 183 6.53 2.97 5.94
C GLY A 183 5.74 4.18 6.46
N ILE A 184 5.53 4.29 7.76
CA ILE A 184 4.84 5.44 8.37
C ILE A 184 5.78 6.64 8.57
N TYR A 185 7.06 6.40 8.85
CA TYR A 185 8.06 7.48 8.94
C TYR A 185 8.57 7.94 7.56
N PHE A 186 8.35 7.14 6.51
CA PHE A 186 8.65 7.48 5.11
C PHE A 186 7.38 7.45 4.26
N PRO A 187 6.39 8.34 4.52
CA PRO A 187 5.23 8.42 3.68
C PRO A 187 5.69 9.05 2.36
N VAL A 188 5.60 8.32 1.27
CA VAL A 188 5.86 8.80 -0.10
C VAL A 188 7.34 9.04 -0.44
N ALA A 189 7.98 7.98 -0.94
CA ALA A 189 9.05 8.09 -1.94
C ALA A 189 8.69 7.22 -3.14
#